data_AF-A0A495E734-F1
#
_entry.id   AF-A0A495E734-F1
#
_cell.length_a   1.000
_cell.length_b   1.000
_cell.length_c   1.000
_cell.angle_alpha   90.00
_cell.angle_beta   90.00
_cell.angle_gamma   90.00
#
_symmetry.space_group_name_H-M   'P 1'
#
loop_
_entity.id
_entity.type
_entity.pdbx_description
1 polymer ?
#
loop_
_entity_poly.entity_id
_entity_poly.type
_entity_poly.pdbx_seq_one_letter_code
_entity_poly.pdbx_strand_id
1 'polypeptide(L)'
;MQSKRTWQITVGSILLAATMFVLPMPLAEVFTGIAGQGAAVMFVVGLGLLVGGLGFIAVGLRKQSRNLRTARTYDTREASSSNEDRPVNPYAVPNPYGAVRPPI
;
A
#
# COMPACT_ATOMS: atom_id res chain seq x y z
N MET A 1 -12.58 -4.60 -0.77
CA MET A 1 -11.64 -4.39 0.37
C MET A 1 -10.49 -3.42 0.10
N GLN A 2 -10.25 -2.97 -1.14
CA GLN A 2 -9.10 -2.14 -1.52
C GLN A 2 -9.22 -0.66 -1.07
N SER A 3 -10.45 -0.10 -1.07
CA SER A 3 -10.69 1.33 -0.76
C SER A 3 -10.30 1.76 0.66
N LYS A 4 -10.65 0.96 1.68
CA LYS A 4 -10.27 1.23 3.08
C LYS A 4 -8.75 1.25 3.29
N ARG A 5 -7.99 0.56 2.45
CA ARG A 5 -6.53 0.44 2.57
C ARG A 5 -5.80 1.63 1.93
N THR A 6 -6.23 2.03 0.73
CA THR A 6 -5.72 3.23 0.05
C THR A 6 -5.99 4.47 0.90
N TRP A 7 -7.16 4.54 1.54
CA TRP A 7 -7.54 5.63 2.43
C TRP A 7 -6.58 5.80 3.62
N GLN A 8 -6.11 4.72 4.25
CA GLN A 8 -5.17 4.81 5.38
C GLN A 8 -3.82 5.40 4.97
N ILE A 9 -3.33 5.08 3.77
CA ILE A 9 -2.07 5.61 3.25
C ILE A 9 -2.25 7.07 2.86
N THR A 10 -3.34 7.42 2.19
CA THR A 10 -3.64 8.82 1.80
C THR A 10 -3.81 9.74 3.02
N VAL A 11 -4.57 9.30 4.04
CA VAL A 11 -4.72 10.06 5.28
C VAL A 11 -3.37 10.20 5.99
N GLY A 12 -2.61 9.10 6.10
CA GLY A 12 -1.26 9.13 6.68
C GLY A 12 -0.32 10.10 5.96
N SER A 13 -0.34 10.14 4.62
CA SER A 13 0.49 11.07 3.84
C SER A 13 0.09 12.52 4.01
N ILE A 14 -1.21 12.81 4.12
CA ILE A 14 -1.70 14.18 4.36
C ILE A 14 -1.28 14.66 5.74
N LEU A 15 -1.42 13.81 6.77
CA LEU A 15 -0.94 14.14 8.12
C LEU A 15 0.56 14.43 8.12
N LEU A 16 1.35 13.62 7.41
CA LEU A 16 2.80 13.78 7.33
C LEU A 16 3.21 15.02 6.52
N ALA A 17 2.43 15.42 5.51
CA ALA A 17 2.63 16.69 4.84
C ALA A 17 2.32 17.87 5.78
N ALA A 18 1.22 17.78 6.55
CA ALA A 18 0.82 18.81 7.49
C ALA A 18 1.88 19.04 8.59
N THR A 19 2.57 18.00 9.07
CA THR A 19 3.66 18.16 10.04
C THR A 19 4.82 18.97 9.50
N MET A 20 5.14 18.87 8.20
CA MET A 20 6.22 19.64 7.60
C MET A 20 5.96 21.15 7.61
N PHE A 21 4.69 21.56 7.67
CA PHE A 21 4.31 22.98 7.79
C PHE A 21 4.12 23.43 9.23
N VAL A 22 3.52 22.58 10.08
CA VAL A 22 3.15 22.96 11.45
C VAL A 22 4.32 22.86 12.42
N LEU A 23 5.21 21.88 12.26
CA LEU A 23 6.24 21.54 13.26
C LEU A 23 7.49 22.45 13.27
N PRO A 24 8.05 22.95 12.14
CA PRO A 24 9.39 23.55 12.13
C PRO A 24 9.54 24.77 13.05
N MET A 25 8.58 25.69 13.01
CA MET A 25 8.59 26.93 13.78
C MET A 25 8.42 26.68 15.29
N PRO A 26 7.38 25.98 15.77
CA PRO A 26 7.23 25.71 17.19
C PRO A 26 8.33 24.78 17.73
N LEU A 27 8.91 23.90 16.91
CA LEU A 27 10.07 23.10 17.29
C LEU A 27 11.28 23.99 17.56
N ALA A 28 11.59 24.95 16.67
CA ALA A 28 12.68 25.90 16.88
C ALA A 28 12.47 26.74 18.15
N GLU A 29 11.24 27.23 18.38
CA GLU A 29 10.91 28.03 19.56
C GLU A 29 11.04 27.23 20.88
N VAL A 30 10.62 25.96 20.89
CA VAL A 30 10.75 25.09 22.06
C VAL A 30 12.22 24.76 22.35
N PHE A 31 13.02 24.45 21.32
CA PHE A 31 14.45 24.14 21.49
C PHE A 31 15.30 25.35 21.91
N THR A 32 14.91 26.55 21.49
CA THR A 32 15.60 27.80 21.87
C THR A 32 15.12 28.36 23.22
N GLY A 33 14.11 27.75 23.84
CA GLY A 33 13.59 28.14 25.15
C GLY A 33 12.76 29.44 25.14
N ILE A 34 12.42 29.96 23.97
CA ILE A 34 11.61 31.18 23.80
C ILE A 34 10.13 30.87 23.58
N ALA A 35 9.75 29.59 23.60
CA ALA A 35 8.39 29.16 23.31
C ALA A 35 7.37 29.78 24.27
N GLY A 36 6.46 30.57 23.70
CA GLY A 36 5.23 30.95 24.37
C GLY A 36 4.23 29.78 24.44
N GLN A 37 3.14 29.99 25.19
CA GLN A 37 2.09 28.98 25.36
C GLN A 37 1.49 28.51 24.02
N GLY A 38 1.32 29.42 23.04
CA GLY A 38 0.81 29.08 21.71
C GLY A 38 1.74 28.16 20.93
N ALA A 39 3.06 28.38 21.00
CA ALA A 39 4.06 27.56 20.34
C ALA A 39 4.15 26.17 20.96
N ALA A 40 4.04 26.07 22.29
CA ALA A 40 3.99 24.79 22.98
C ALA A 40 2.77 23.95 22.56
N VAL A 41 1.59 24.57 22.42
CA VAL A 41 0.39 23.87 21.92
C VAL A 41 0.59 23.38 20.49
N MET A 42 1.10 24.23 19.60
CA MET A 42 1.38 23.86 18.20
C MET A 42 2.43 22.75 18.09
N PHE A 43 3.43 22.75 18.97
CA PHE A 43 4.43 21.69 19.06
C PHE A 43 3.80 20.34 19.41
N VAL A 44 2.91 20.30 20.41
CA VAL A 44 2.18 19.08 20.80
C VAL A 44 1.26 18.59 19.67
N VAL A 45 0.55 19.50 19.01
CA VAL A 45 -0.29 19.18 17.84
C VAL A 45 0.55 18.60 16.70
N GLY A 46 1.70 19.21 16.40
CA GLY A 46 2.63 18.72 15.40
C GLY A 46 3.18 17.33 15.73
N LEU A 47 3.52 17.07 16.99
CA LEU A 47 3.91 15.74 17.46
C LEU A 47 2.80 14.71 17.27
N GLY A 48 1.55 15.07 17.59
CA GLY A 48 0.38 14.21 17.38
C GLY A 48 0.16 13.87 15.90
N LEU A 49 0.27 14.88 15.02
CA LEU A 49 0.20 14.69 13.56
C LEU A 49 1.31 13.76 13.06
N LEU A 50 2.53 13.88 13.60
CA LEU A 50 3.69 13.09 13.21
C LEU A 50 3.52 11.62 13.61
N VAL A 51 3.21 11.37 14.88
CA VAL A 51 2.99 10.02 15.41
C VAL A 51 1.78 9.38 14.73
N GLY A 52 0.70 10.15 14.54
CA GLY A 52 -0.50 9.70 13.82
C GLY A 52 -0.20 9.33 12.36
N GLY A 53 0.49 10.21 11.62
CA GLY A 53 0.86 9.98 10.22
C GLY A 53 1.74 8.74 10.04
N LEU A 54 2.81 8.62 10.83
CA LEU A 54 3.69 7.45 10.85
C LEU A 54 2.94 6.17 11.22
N GLY A 55 2.07 6.23 12.23
CA GLY A 55 1.25 5.10 12.66
C GLY A 55 0.32 4.59 11.57
N PHE A 56 -0.39 5.50 10.88
CA PHE A 56 -1.26 5.14 9.77
C PHE A 56 -0.51 4.52 8.60
N ILE A 57 0.64 5.08 8.22
CA ILE A 57 1.50 4.54 7.16
C ILE A 57 2.02 3.16 7.55
N ALA A 58 2.57 3.00 8.76
CA ALA A 58 3.10 1.72 9.25
C ALA A 58 2.01 0.63 9.30
N VAL A 59 0.80 0.94 9.75
CA VAL A 59 -0.34 0.00 9.75
C VAL A 59 -0.77 -0.35 8.34
N GLY A 60 -0.84 0.64 7.43
CA GLY A 60 -1.15 0.42 6.01
C GLY A 60 -0.16 -0.54 5.35
N LEU A 61 1.14 -0.26 5.51
CA LEU A 61 2.22 -1.08 4.98
C LEU A 61 2.29 -2.48 5.62
N ARG A 62 2.10 -2.59 6.95
CA ARG A 62 2.10 -3.89 7.65
C ARG A 62 0.94 -4.78 7.20
N LYS A 63 -0.23 -4.18 6.94
CA LYS A 63 -1.34 -4.92 6.32
C LYS A 63 -0.93 -5.36 4.92
N GLN A 64 -0.37 -4.45 4.10
CA GLN A 64 0.02 -4.75 2.72
C GLN A 64 1.04 -5.88 2.64
N SER A 65 2.06 -5.87 3.50
CA SER A 65 3.05 -6.95 3.56
C SER A 65 2.42 -8.29 3.92
N ARG A 66 1.49 -8.32 4.89
CA ARG A 66 0.74 -9.56 5.21
C ARG A 66 -0.03 -10.09 4.01
N ASN A 67 -0.70 -9.24 3.24
CA ASN A 67 -1.51 -9.68 2.10
C ASN A 67 -0.67 -10.12 0.89
N LEU A 68 0.56 -9.61 0.75
CA LEU A 68 1.51 -10.12 -0.24
C LEU A 68 2.15 -11.44 0.21
N ARG A 69 2.30 -11.64 1.52
CA ARG A 69 2.89 -12.83 2.13
C ARG A 69 1.90 -13.98 2.27
N THR A 70 0.59 -13.70 2.29
CA THR A 70 -0.42 -14.73 2.09
C THR A 70 -0.19 -15.31 0.70
N ALA A 71 0.12 -16.61 0.63
CA ALA A 71 0.20 -17.32 -0.63
C ALA A 71 -1.07 -16.99 -1.41
N ARG A 72 -0.92 -16.46 -2.62
CA ARG A 72 -2.04 -16.24 -3.53
C ARG A 72 -2.55 -17.64 -3.83
N THR A 73 -3.53 -18.13 -3.07
CA THR A 73 -4.09 -19.44 -3.33
C THR A 73 -4.62 -19.38 -4.74
N TYR A 74 -4.00 -20.15 -5.64
CA TYR A 74 -4.42 -20.31 -7.02
C TYR A 74 -5.73 -21.12 -7.12
N ASP A 75 -6.50 -21.24 -6.03
CA ASP A 75 -7.74 -22.02 -5.94
C ASP A 75 -8.83 -21.50 -6.88
N THR A 76 -8.77 -20.23 -7.28
CA THR A 76 -9.72 -19.64 -8.24
C THR A 76 -9.16 -19.55 -9.65
N ARG A 77 -7.97 -20.11 -9.91
CA ARG A 77 -7.52 -20.30 -11.29
C ARG A 77 -8.18 -21.59 -11.75
N GLU A 78 -8.99 -21.53 -12.80
CA GLU A 78 -9.35 -22.75 -13.54
C GLU A 78 -8.08 -23.56 -13.77
N ALA A 79 -8.13 -24.85 -13.45
CA ALA A 79 -6.99 -25.74 -13.51
C ALA A 79 -6.29 -25.51 -14.85
N SER A 80 -5.07 -24.97 -14.80
CA SER A 80 -4.30 -24.63 -15.98
C SER A 80 -3.96 -25.94 -16.70
N SER A 81 -4.81 -26.34 -17.65
CA SER A 81 -4.82 -27.59 -18.44
C SER A 81 -4.79 -28.88 -17.58
N SER A 82 -5.61 -29.88 -17.89
CA SER A 82 -5.39 -31.20 -17.28
C SER A 82 -3.99 -31.69 -17.69
N ASN A 83 -3.35 -32.53 -16.87
CA ASN A 83 -2.02 -33.03 -17.17
C ASN A 83 -1.98 -33.86 -18.47
N GLU A 84 -3.14 -34.34 -18.94
CA GLU A 84 -3.31 -34.95 -20.26
C GLU A 84 -3.17 -33.98 -21.44
N ASP A 85 -3.54 -32.70 -21.28
CA ASP A 85 -3.41 -31.66 -22.33
C ASP A 85 -2.03 -31.00 -22.35
N ARG A 86 -1.14 -31.38 -21.44
CA ARG A 86 0.21 -30.83 -21.39
C ARG A 86 1.01 -31.38 -22.57
N PRO A 87 1.57 -30.52 -23.44
CA PRO A 87 2.38 -31.01 -24.54
C PRO A 87 3.59 -31.76 -23.97
N VAL A 88 3.80 -33.00 -24.43
CA VAL A 88 4.93 -33.86 -24.05
C VAL A 88 6.27 -33.16 -24.34
N ASN A 89 6.27 -32.25 -25.32
CA ASN A 89 7.39 -31.39 -25.65
C ASN A 89 7.16 -29.96 -25.09
N PRO A 90 8.02 -29.50 -24.15
CA PRO A 90 7.96 -28.15 -23.58
C PRO A 90 8.11 -27.00 -24.58
N TYR A 91 8.65 -27.28 -25.77
CA TYR A 91 8.85 -26.30 -26.85
C TYR A 91 7.81 -26.42 -27.97
N ALA A 92 6.85 -27.33 -27.84
CA ALA A 92 5.77 -27.42 -28.82
C ALA A 92 4.84 -26.20 -28.68
N VAL A 93 4.57 -25.57 -29.82
CA VAL A 93 3.57 -24.49 -29.90
C VAL A 93 2.22 -25.07 -29.47
N PRO A 94 1.48 -24.42 -28.55
CA PRO A 94 0.18 -24.92 -28.10
C PRO A 94 -0.75 -25.14 -29.29
N ASN A 95 -1.36 -26.32 -29.37
CA ASN A 95 -2.33 -26.62 -30.41
C ASN A 95 -3.54 -25.68 -30.24
N PRO A 96 -3.92 -24.87 -31.26
CA PRO A 96 -5.04 -23.96 -31.16
C PRO A 96 -6.36 -24.74 -31.22
N TYR A 97 -6.71 -25.43 -30.14
CA TYR A 97 -8.06 -25.95 -29.95
C TYR A 97 -9.02 -24.75 -29.87
N GLY A 98 -9.70 -24.45 -30.98
CA GLY A 98 -10.74 -23.43 -31.06
C GLY A 98 -10.77 -22.60 -32.34
N ALA A 99 -9.74 -22.62 -33.18
CA ALA A 99 -9.80 -21.94 -34.48
C ALA A 99 -10.54 -22.82 -35.50
N VAL A 100 -11.88 -22.78 -35.46
CA VAL A 100 -12.71 -23.26 -36.57
C VAL A 100 -12.26 -22.49 -37.82
N ARG A 101 -11.68 -23.20 -38.80
CA ARG A 101 -11.33 -22.58 -40.08
C ARG A 101 -12.65 -22.12 -40.74
N PRO A 102 -12.78 -20.87 -41.20
CA PRO A 102 -13.96 -20.48 -41.95
C PRO A 102 -14.05 -21.32 -43.25
N PRO A 103 -15.24 -21.78 -43.63
CA PRO A 103 -15.41 -22.52 -44.88
C PRO A 103 -15.08 -21.60 -46.07
N ILE A 104 -14.37 -22.16 -47.04
CA ILE A 104 -14.04 -21.56 -48.34
C ILE A 104 -15.24 -21.69 -49.28
#